data_AF-T1IQA4-F1
#
_entry.id   AF-T1IQA4-F1
#
_cell.length_a   1.000
_cell.length_b   1.000
_cell.length_c   1.000
_cell.angle_alpha   90.00
_cell.angle_beta   90.00
_cell.angle_gamma   90.00
#
_symmetry.space_group_name_H-M   'P 1'
#
loop_
_entity.id
_entity.type
_entity.pdbx_description
1 polymer ?
#
loop_
_entity_poly.entity_id
_entity_poly.type
_entity_poly.pdbx_seq_one_letter_code
_entity_poly.pdbx_strand_id
1 'polypeptide(L)'
;MPEYKTPFEKGKLIVEFVVRFPVAGFISVEDIDRLEALLPPRKVVVVPEDAEEVVLVEWSLDRIRGESKVVRGVKTRKRWE
;
A
#
# COMPACT_ATOMS: atom_id res chain seq x y z
N MET A 1 22.66 -5.76 24.52
CA MET A 1 22.26 -6.58 25.67
C MET A 1 23.36 -7.60 25.91
N PRO A 2 23.81 -7.86 27.15
CA PRO A 2 24.85 -8.86 27.41
C PRO A 2 24.33 -10.26 27.10
N GLU A 3 25.12 -11.08 26.42
CA GLU A 3 24.79 -12.48 26.14
C GLU A 3 25.32 -13.39 27.26
N TYR A 4 24.56 -14.43 27.63
CA TYR A 4 24.97 -15.37 28.67
C TYR A 4 26.19 -16.16 28.19
N LYS A 5 27.27 -16.14 28.98
CA LYS A 5 28.62 -16.69 28.73
C LYS A 5 29.59 -15.80 27.92
N THR A 6 29.15 -14.68 27.34
CA THR A 6 30.03 -13.70 26.67
C THR A 6 29.81 -12.29 27.23
N PRO A 7 30.26 -12.02 28.47
CA PRO A 7 29.98 -10.77 29.18
C PRO A 7 30.59 -9.51 28.55
N PHE A 8 31.55 -9.68 27.63
CA PHE A 8 32.21 -8.58 26.91
C PHE A 8 31.61 -8.33 25.51
N GLU A 9 30.77 -9.23 24.99
CA GLU A 9 30.09 -9.03 23.72
C GLU A 9 28.82 -8.20 23.91
N LYS A 10 28.68 -7.16 23.10
CA LYS A 10 27.48 -6.32 23.09
C LYS A 10 26.52 -6.87 22.04
N GLY A 11 25.28 -7.17 22.45
CA GLY A 11 24.22 -7.48 21.50
C GLY A 11 23.96 -6.36 20.49
N LYS A 12 23.31 -6.70 19.38
CA LYS A 12 23.08 -5.79 18.24
C LYS A 12 21.89 -4.86 18.50
N LEU A 13 22.02 -3.60 18.09
CA LEU A 13 20.88 -2.69 17.94
C LEU A 13 20.40 -2.80 16.50
N ILE A 14 19.11 -3.13 16.32
CA ILE A 14 18.46 -3.13 15.01
C ILE A 14 17.58 -1.88 14.95
N VAL A 15 17.85 -1.02 13.97
CA VAL A 15 17.03 0.17 13.70
C VAL A 15 16.20 -0.11 12.46
N GLU A 16 14.89 -0.15 12.63
CA GLU A 16 13.94 -0.29 11.53
C GLU A 16 13.48 1.09 11.08
N PHE A 17 13.66 1.39 9.80
CA PHE A 17 13.19 2.63 9.20
C PHE A 17 11.86 2.40 8.52
N VAL A 18 10.83 3.09 9.00
CA VAL A 18 9.53 3.17 8.32
C VAL A 18 9.49 4.47 7.51
N VAL A 19 9.64 4.35 6.19
CA VAL A 19 9.62 5.50 5.28
C VAL A 19 8.17 5.89 5.01
N ARG A 20 7.80 7.12 5.39
CA ARG A 20 6.51 7.71 5.05
C ARG A 20 6.65 8.53 3.76
N PHE A 21 5.96 8.10 2.72
CA PHE A 21 5.92 8.87 1.48
C PHE A 21 5.07 10.14 1.65
N PRO A 22 5.41 11.22 0.93
CA PRO A 22 4.57 12.40 0.88
C PRO A 22 3.18 12.10 0.31
N VAL A 23 2.22 12.96 0.63
CA VAL A 23 0.86 12.88 0.09
C VAL A 23 0.83 13.17 -1.42
N ALA A 24 -0.23 12.73 -2.10
CA ALA A 24 -0.43 13.04 -3.52
C ALA A 24 -0.44 14.56 -3.75
N GLY A 25 0.25 15.00 -4.82
CA GLY A 25 0.38 16.42 -5.14
C GLY A 25 1.37 17.20 -4.26
N PHE A 26 2.22 16.53 -3.48
CA PHE A 26 3.25 17.19 -2.65
C PHE A 26 4.30 17.95 -3.48
N ILE A 27 4.64 17.46 -4.66
CA ILE A 27 5.63 18.07 -5.57
C ILE A 27 4.92 18.74 -6.75
N SER A 28 5.44 19.89 -7.18
CA SER A 28 4.99 20.62 -8.36
C SER A 28 5.31 19.84 -9.63
N VAL A 29 4.60 20.09 -10.73
CA VAL A 29 4.85 19.37 -12.00
C VAL A 29 6.24 19.73 -12.56
N GLU A 30 6.66 20.98 -12.36
CA GLU A 30 7.94 21.50 -12.83
C GLU A 30 9.15 20.88 -12.12
N ASP A 31 8.98 20.44 -10.87
CA ASP A 31 10.05 19.83 -10.09
C ASP A 31 10.12 18.29 -10.27
N ILE A 32 9.14 17.67 -10.93
CA ILE A 32 9.16 16.22 -11.20
C ILE A 32 10.34 15.86 -12.10
N ASP A 33 10.59 16.61 -13.17
CA ASP A 33 11.70 16.36 -14.09
C ASP A 33 13.07 16.44 -13.38
N ARG A 34 13.18 17.35 -12.40
CA ARG A 34 14.39 17.48 -11.58
C ARG A 34 14.58 16.27 -10.67
N LEU A 35 13.49 15.76 -10.09
CA LEU A 35 13.51 14.55 -9.28
C LEU A 35 13.94 13.33 -10.11
N GLU A 36 13.48 13.23 -11.35
CA GLU A 36 13.86 12.13 -12.25
C GLU A 36 15.35 12.12 -12.56
N ALA A 37 15.97 13.30 -12.71
CA ALA A 37 17.41 13.41 -12.92
C ALA A 37 18.24 12.99 -11.69
N LEU A 38 17.67 13.08 -10.49
CA LEU A 38 18.33 12.68 -9.24
C LEU A 38 18.14 11.19 -8.94
N LEU A 39 17.10 10.56 -9.49
CA LEU A 39 16.80 9.16 -9.27
C LEU A 39 17.52 8.26 -10.29
N PRO A 40 17.73 6.98 -9.97
CA PRO A 40 18.21 6.00 -10.94
C PRO A 40 17.33 5.96 -12.20
N PRO A 41 17.89 5.61 -13.37
CA PRO A 41 17.16 5.60 -14.63
C PRO A 41 15.92 4.70 -14.56
N ARG A 42 14.84 5.14 -15.22
CA ARG A 42 13.57 4.40 -15.29
C ARG A 42 13.81 3.01 -15.90
N LYS A 43 13.19 1.99 -15.31
CA LYS A 43 13.22 0.63 -15.86
C LYS A 43 12.41 0.60 -17.15
N VAL A 44 12.95 -0.06 -18.18
CA VAL A 44 12.22 -0.31 -19.43
C VAL A 44 11.13 -1.35 -19.12
N VAL A 45 9.88 -0.96 -19.32
CA VAL A 45 8.73 -1.87 -19.20
C VAL A 45 8.42 -2.38 -20.61
N VAL A 46 8.50 -3.69 -20.81
CA VAL A 46 8.00 -4.34 -22.02
C VAL A 46 6.51 -4.56 -21.80
N VAL A 47 5.67 -3.81 -22.50
CA VAL A 47 4.21 -3.94 -22.44
C VAL A 47 3.80 -5.07 -23.38
N PRO A 48 3.11 -6.12 -22.89
CA PRO A 48 2.57 -7.18 -23.74
C PRO A 48 1.52 -6.68 -24.76
N GLU A 49 1.32 -7.41 -25.85
CA GLU A 49 0.31 -7.06 -26.88
C GLU A 49 -1.13 -7.19 -26.37
N ASP A 50 -1.36 -8.05 -25.38
CA ASP A 50 -2.66 -8.30 -24.73
C ASP A 50 -2.90 -7.41 -23.51
N ALA A 51 -2.07 -6.39 -23.29
CA ALA A 51 -2.20 -5.49 -22.15
C ALA A 51 -3.38 -4.51 -22.31
N GLU A 52 -4.16 -4.32 -21.25
CA GLU A 52 -5.24 -3.34 -21.17
C GLU A 52 -4.81 -2.08 -20.41
N GLU A 53 -5.20 -0.90 -20.92
CA GLU A 53 -5.00 0.36 -20.22
C GLU A 53 -6.02 0.49 -19.08
N VAL A 54 -5.53 0.73 -17.86
CA VAL A 54 -6.37 0.86 -16.66
C VAL A 54 -6.01 2.10 -15.86
N VAL A 55 -7.03 2.78 -15.34
CA VAL A 55 -6.86 3.94 -14.46
C VAL A 55 -6.76 3.48 -13.02
N LEU A 56 -5.68 3.87 -12.33
CA LEU A 56 -5.52 3.61 -10.91
C LEU A 56 -6.54 4.43 -10.11
N VAL A 57 -7.20 3.78 -9.15
CA VAL A 57 -8.18 4.41 -8.26
C VAL A 57 -7.75 4.26 -6.81
N GLU A 58 -8.11 5.24 -5.99
CA GLU A 58 -7.83 5.19 -4.56
C GLU A 58 -8.49 3.96 -3.94
N TRP A 59 -7.73 3.25 -3.12
CA TRP A 59 -8.20 2.08 -2.41
C TRP A 59 -8.68 2.46 -1.01
N SER A 60 -9.91 2.12 -0.66
CA SER A 60 -10.46 2.31 0.67
C SER A 60 -11.18 1.04 1.16
N LEU A 61 -10.94 0.70 2.43
CA LEU A 61 -11.56 -0.46 3.10
C LEU A 61 -13.09 -0.38 3.12
N ASP A 62 -13.63 0.84 3.17
CA ASP A 62 -15.08 1.09 3.17
C ASP A 62 -15.73 0.70 1.85
N ARG A 63 -15.02 0.85 0.73
CA ARG A 63 -15.52 0.48 -0.61
C ARG A 63 -15.79 -1.02 -0.70
N ILE A 64 -14.92 -1.86 -0.13
CA ILE A 64 -15.05 -3.32 -0.16
C ILE A 64 -16.19 -3.80 0.75
N ARG A 65 -16.38 -3.18 1.91
CA ARG A 65 -17.43 -3.58 2.86
C ARG A 65 -18.84 -3.24 2.39
N GLY A 66 -18.99 -2.25 1.51
CA GLY A 66 -20.28 -1.82 0.95
C GLY A 66 -20.88 -2.78 -0.09
N GLU A 67 -20.05 -3.53 -0.82
CA GLU A 67 -20.50 -4.44 -1.89
C GLU A 67 -21.15 -5.73 -1.35
N SER A 68 -20.85 -6.14 -0.12
CA SER A 68 -21.38 -7.36 0.50
C SER A 68 -22.82 -7.26 1.04
N LYS A 69 -23.53 -6.13 0.84
CA LYS A 69 -24.85 -5.91 1.47
C LYS A 69 -26.07 -6.03 0.53
N VAL A 70 -25.87 -6.42 -0.74
CA VAL A 70 -26.98 -6.58 -1.72
C VAL A 70 -27.33 -8.05 -1.98
N VAL A 71 -27.50 -8.86 -0.92
CA VAL A 71 -28.17 -10.17 -1.02
C VAL A 71 -28.93 -10.48 0.27
N ARG A 72 -29.81 -9.58 0.73
CA ARG A 72 -30.81 -9.91 1.76
C ARG A 72 -32.19 -9.32 1.44
N GLY A 73 -32.80 -9.87 0.40
CA GLY A 73 -34.24 -10.11 0.33
C GLY A 73 -34.38 -11.59 -0.08
N VAL A 74 -35.26 -12.44 0.43
CA VAL A 74 -36.59 -12.31 1.03
C VAL A 74 -36.87 -13.64 1.73
N LYS A 75 -37.36 -13.68 2.98
CA LYS A 75 -38.48 -14.56 3.38
C LYS A 75 -38.98 -14.36 4.82
N THR A 76 -40.17 -13.76 4.87
CA THR A 76 -41.36 -14.16 5.64
C THR A 76 -41.32 -14.19 7.16
N ARG A 77 -42.05 -13.22 7.72
CA ARG A 77 -42.79 -13.28 8.99
C ARG A 77 -43.36 -14.68 9.26
N LYS A 78 -43.08 -15.24 10.44
CA LYS A 78 -44.07 -15.97 11.25
C LYS A 78 -43.85 -15.60 12.72
N ARG A 79 -44.74 -14.73 13.21
CA ARG A 79 -45.02 -14.50 14.63
C ARG A 79 -46.13 -15.48 14.99
N TRP A 80 -45.92 -16.35 15.96
CA TRP A 80 -46.96 -17.05 16.71
C TRP A 80 -46.48 -17.26 18.15
N GLU A 81 -47.47 -17.31 19.03
CA GLU A 81 -47.47 -17.24 20.50
C GLU A 81 -46.59 -18.25 21.23
#